data_AF-A0A539CUF0-F1
#
_entry.id   AF-A0A539CUF0-F1
#
_cell.length_a   1.000
_cell.length_b   1.000
_cell.length_c   1.000
_cell.angle_alpha   90.00
_cell.angle_beta   90.00
_cell.angle_gamma   90.00
#
_symmetry.space_group_name_H-M   'P 1'
#
loop_
_entity.id
_entity.type
_entity.pdbx_description
1 polymer ?
#
loop_
_entity_poly.entity_id
_entity_poly.type
_entity_poly.pdbx_seq_one_letter_code
_entity_poly.pdbx_strand_id
1 'polypeptide(L)'
;MQCQWLEQIDAAVIEPRINSADLVLGCSNFIAEGVRRRFFSLAGRCHYAYNGADIAFFARPSSVQPKPKQILFVGRLYPEKGVHILLDSFRIVLAQHPDAHLQLIGPINVVP
;
A
#
# COMPACT_ATOMS: atom_id res chain seq x y z
N MET A 1 -2.76 -8.14 4.21
CA MET A 1 -1.49 -7.54 3.77
C MET A 1 -0.73 -7.09 5.01
N GLN A 2 -0.02 -8.00 5.69
CA GLN A 2 0.89 -7.60 6.76
C GLN A 2 2.18 -7.14 6.07
N CYS A 3 2.53 -5.86 6.20
CA CYS A 3 3.85 -5.37 5.82
C CYS A 3 4.89 -5.90 6.82
N GLN A 4 5.16 -7.21 6.79
CA GLN A 4 6.21 -7.84 7.60
C GLN A 4 7.60 -7.67 7.00
N TRP A 5 7.78 -6.89 5.92
CA TRP A 5 9.09 -6.68 5.31
C TRP A 5 10.13 -6.13 6.30
N LEU A 6 9.72 -5.34 7.29
CA LEU A 6 10.60 -4.84 8.36
C LEU A 6 10.83 -5.87 9.49
N GLU A 7 9.99 -6.90 9.58
CA GLU A 7 10.17 -8.05 10.48
C GLU A 7 11.04 -9.14 9.84
N GLN A 8 11.11 -9.19 8.51
CA GLN A 8 11.85 -10.19 7.74
C GLN A 8 13.34 -9.88 7.56
N ILE A 9 13.76 -8.63 7.80
CA ILE A 9 15.18 -8.29 7.82
C ILE A 9 15.71 -8.57 9.22
N ASP A 10 16.77 -9.38 9.28
CA ASP A 10 17.46 -9.72 10.52
C ASP A 10 17.82 -8.45 11.30
N ALA A 11 17.38 -8.39 12.56
CA ALA A 11 17.64 -7.26 13.44
C ALA A 11 19.15 -7.01 13.58
N ALA A 12 19.96 -8.06 13.69
CA ALA A 12 21.41 -7.95 13.83
C ALA A 12 22.06 -7.27 12.60
N VAL A 13 21.45 -7.41 11.42
CA VAL A 13 21.93 -6.81 10.18
C VAL A 13 21.49 -5.34 10.05
N ILE A 14 20.26 -5.02 10.44
CA ILE A 14 19.69 -3.69 10.23
C ILE A 14 20.00 -2.72 11.37
N GLU A 15 20.10 -3.22 12.60
CA GLU A 15 20.24 -2.42 13.82
C GLU A 15 21.48 -1.53 13.83
N PRO A 16 22.69 -2.00 13.45
CA PRO A 16 23.86 -1.11 13.37
C PRO A 16 23.69 0.02 12.35
N ARG A 17 23.04 -0.26 11.21
CA ARG A 17 22.86 0.69 10.11
C ARG A 17 21.79 1.74 10.41
N ILE A 18 20.71 1.32 11.06
CA ILE A 18 19.64 2.24 11.43
C ILE A 18 20.02 3.09 12.64
N ASN A 19 20.87 2.56 13.54
CA ASN A 19 21.42 3.32 14.66
C ASN A 19 22.38 4.44 14.23
N SER A 20 23.05 4.32 13.07
CA SER A 20 23.88 5.39 12.52
C SER A 20 23.09 6.51 11.83
N ALA A 21 21.77 6.39 11.68
CA ALA A 21 20.95 7.44 11.09
C ALA A 21 20.55 8.50 12.13
N ASP A 22 20.65 9.78 11.78
CA ASP A 22 20.20 10.89 12.63
C ASP A 22 18.66 10.94 12.76
N LEU A 23 17.96 10.51 11.71
CA LEU A 23 16.51 10.50 11.61
C LEU A 23 16.03 9.28 10.82
N VAL A 24 14.97 8.63 11.31
CA VAL A 24 14.30 7.53 10.63
C VAL A 24 12.87 7.93 10.30
N LEU A 25 12.48 7.86 9.03
CA LEU A 25 11.12 8.19 8.57
C LEU A 25 10.40 6.95 8.02
N GLY A 26 9.25 6.63 8.60
CA GLY A 26 8.29 5.68 8.03
C GLY A 26 7.26 6.39 7.14
N CYS A 27 6.75 5.69 6.13
CA CYS A 27 5.68 6.22 5.26
C CYS A 27 4.29 6.30 5.94
N SER A 28 4.17 5.81 7.17
CA SER A 28 2.94 5.85 7.96
C SER A 28 3.25 5.65 9.45
N ASN A 29 2.31 6.05 10.32
CA ASN A 29 2.41 5.78 11.75
C ASN A 29 2.50 4.27 12.06
N PHE A 30 1.78 3.42 11.30
CA PHE A 30 1.83 1.96 11.48
C PHE A 30 3.26 1.41 11.35
N ILE A 31 4.01 1.87 10.35
CA ILE A 31 5.40 1.45 10.13
C ILE A 31 6.33 2.03 11.19
N ALA A 32 6.22 3.33 11.48
CA ALA A 32 7.06 3.98 12.49
C ALA A 32 6.89 3.35 13.87
N GLU A 33 5.66 3.07 14.29
CA GLU A 33 5.36 2.37 15.53
C GLU A 33 5.94 0.94 15.56
N GLY A 34 5.89 0.23 14.44
CA GLY A 34 6.55 -1.08 14.32
C GLY A 34 8.06 -1.00 14.56
N VAL A 35 8.72 0.00 13.98
CA VAL A 35 10.15 0.27 14.18
C VAL A 35 10.46 0.63 15.63
N ARG A 36 9.70 1.56 16.22
CA ARG A 36 9.90 1.99 17.63
C ARG A 36 9.76 0.83 18.62
N ARG A 37 8.78 -0.06 18.40
CA ARG A 37 8.59 -1.26 19.23
C ARG A 37 9.74 -2.25 19.09
N ARG A 38 10.31 -2.38 17.88
CA ARG A 38 11.39 -3.34 17.61
C ARG A 38 12.76 -2.83 18.03
N PHE A 39 13.01 -1.52 17.91
CA PHE A 39 14.30 -0.88 18.17
C PHE A 39 14.12 0.32 19.11
N PHE A 40 14.13 0.05 20.41
CA PHE A 40 13.86 1.07 21.44
C PHE A 40 14.84 2.26 21.39
N SER A 41 16.10 2.02 21.01
CA SER A 41 17.13 3.06 20.83
C SER A 41 16.76 4.13 19.80
N LEU A 42 15.80 3.85 18.92
CA LEU A 42 15.37 4.76 17.87
C LEU A 42 14.11 5.55 18.23
N ALA A 43 13.45 5.26 19.36
CA ALA A 43 12.13 5.80 19.66
C ALA A 43 12.07 7.33 19.57
N GLY A 44 13.11 8.03 20.05
CA GLY A 44 13.20 9.49 20.03
C GLY A 44 13.56 10.13 18.68
N ARG A 45 13.96 9.34 17.69
CA ARG A 45 14.39 9.81 16.35
C ARG A 45 13.71 9.08 15.19
N CYS A 46 12.72 8.24 15.49
CA CYS A 46 11.88 7.59 14.51
C CYS A 46 10.57 8.36 14.42
N HIS A 47 10.24 8.86 13.23
CA HIS A 47 9.02 9.62 12.92
C HIS A 47 8.34 9.04 11.69
N TYR A 48 7.20 9.61 11.31
CA TYR A 48 6.52 9.26 10.07
C TYR A 48 6.16 10.50 9.28
N ALA A 49 6.16 10.34 7.97
CA ALA A 49 5.62 11.29 7.02
C ALA A 49 4.77 10.51 6.02
N TYR A 50 3.50 10.90 5.87
CA TYR A 50 2.64 10.26 4.88
C TYR A 50 3.10 10.64 3.48
N ASN A 51 3.19 9.64 2.60
CA ASN A 51 3.51 9.90 1.20
C ASN A 51 2.39 10.75 0.58
N GLY A 52 2.77 11.89 0.00
CA GLY A 52 1.85 12.75 -0.74
C GLY A 52 1.64 12.28 -2.18
N ALA A 53 0.69 12.93 -2.85
CA ALA A 53 0.49 12.83 -4.29
C ALA A 53 0.36 14.25 -4.88
N ASP A 54 0.86 14.44 -6.09
CA ASP A 54 0.70 15.72 -6.80
C ASP A 54 -0.73 15.82 -7.36
N ILE A 55 -1.56 16.58 -6.65
CA ILE A 55 -2.97 16.75 -7.01
C ILE A 55 -3.17 17.55 -8.30
N ALA A 56 -2.20 18.38 -8.70
CA ALA A 56 -2.27 19.13 -9.94
C ALA A 56 -1.96 18.22 -11.12
N PHE A 57 -0.94 17.37 -10.99
CA PHE A 57 -0.61 16.35 -11.99
C PHE A 57 -1.74 15.33 -12.16
N PHE A 58 -2.36 14.88 -11.06
CA PHE A 58 -3.46 13.92 -11.08
C PHE A 58 -4.85 14.57 -11.15
N ALA A 59 -4.93 15.87 -11.51
CA ALA A 59 -6.20 16.55 -11.68
C ALA A 59 -7.04 15.84 -12.75
N ARG A 60 -8.30 15.58 -12.43
CA ARG A 60 -9.23 14.93 -13.36
C ARG A 60 -9.50 15.85 -14.57
N PRO A 61 -9.33 15.36 -15.81
CA PRO A 61 -9.79 16.10 -16.99
C PRO A 61 -11.32 16.24 -16.96
N SER A 62 -11.82 17.43 -17.24
CA SER A 62 -13.27 17.75 -17.24
C SER A 62 -14.06 16.97 -18.30
N SER A 63 -13.40 16.46 -19.35
CA SER A 63 -14.01 15.71 -20.45
C SER A 63 -14.34 14.25 -20.13
N VAL A 64 -13.80 13.68 -19.04
CA VAL A 64 -13.99 12.27 -18.72
C VAL A 64 -15.22 12.10 -17.84
N GLN A 65 -16.26 11.43 -18.34
CA GLN A 65 -17.45 11.09 -17.55
C GLN A 65 -17.21 9.82 -16.71
N PRO A 66 -17.69 9.77 -15.44
CA PRO A 66 -17.58 8.57 -14.64
C PRO A 66 -18.49 7.48 -15.24
N LYS A 67 -17.98 6.25 -15.32
CA LYS A 67 -18.84 5.11 -15.65
C LYS A 67 -19.64 4.72 -14.41
N PRO A 68 -20.98 4.61 -14.51
CA PRO A 68 -21.81 4.25 -13.35
C PRO A 68 -21.44 2.86 -12.84
N LYS A 69 -21.45 2.70 -11.50
CA LYS A 69 -21.24 1.42 -10.80
C LYS A 69 -19.96 0.66 -11.21
N GLN A 70 -18.94 1.39 -11.65
CA GLN A 70 -17.63 0.83 -11.95
C GLN A 70 -16.73 0.88 -10.71
N ILE A 71 -16.16 -0.27 -10.36
CA ILE A 71 -15.09 -0.44 -9.39
C ILE A 71 -13.80 -0.65 -10.17
N LEU A 72 -12.75 0.08 -9.83
CA LEU A 72 -11.45 0.00 -10.49
C LEU A 72 -10.37 -0.40 -9.49
N PHE A 73 -9.57 -1.40 -9.86
CA PHE A 73 -8.30 -1.72 -9.23
C PHE A 73 -7.17 -1.45 -10.22
N VAL A 74 -6.15 -0.70 -9.78
CA VAL A 74 -4.91 -0.49 -10.54
C VAL A 74 -3.72 -0.91 -9.69
N GLY A 75 -2.97 -1.88 -10.17
CA GLY A 75 -1.80 -2.40 -9.48
C GLY A 75 -1.38 -3.78 -9.99
N ARG A 76 -0.23 -4.27 -9.54
CA ARG A 76 0.22 -5.63 -9.85
C ARG A 76 -0.85 -6.65 -9.44
N LEU A 77 -1.19 -7.57 -10.34
CA LEU A 77 -2.21 -8.59 -10.12
C LEU A 77 -1.61 -9.80 -9.38
N TYR A 78 -1.17 -9.54 -8.16
CA TYR A 78 -0.41 -10.50 -7.36
C TYR A 78 -1.09 -10.81 -6.02
N PRO A 79 -0.85 -12.01 -5.44
CA PRO A 79 -1.48 -12.42 -4.19
C PRO A 79 -1.32 -11.43 -3.04
N GLU A 80 -0.14 -10.81 -2.87
CA GLU A 80 0.09 -9.85 -1.78
C GLU A 80 -0.75 -8.58 -1.90
N LYS A 81 -1.26 -8.28 -3.10
CA LYS A 81 -2.15 -7.15 -3.36
C LYS A 81 -3.61 -7.45 -3.01
N GLY A 82 -3.95 -8.70 -2.69
CA GLY A 82 -5.28 -9.07 -2.22
C GLY A 82 -6.36 -9.09 -3.30
N VAL A 83 -5.99 -9.20 -4.58
CA VAL A 83 -6.95 -9.20 -5.71
C VAL A 83 -7.97 -10.33 -5.60
N HIS A 84 -7.59 -11.49 -5.04
CA HIS A 84 -8.51 -12.60 -4.76
C HIS A 84 -9.62 -12.19 -3.76
N ILE A 85 -9.29 -11.48 -2.69
CA ILE A 85 -10.26 -10.97 -1.72
C ILE A 85 -11.22 -9.97 -2.38
N LEU A 86 -10.69 -9.13 -3.28
CA LEU A 86 -11.51 -8.19 -4.05
C LEU A 86 -12.51 -8.93 -4.96
N LEU A 87 -12.08 -9.99 -5.65
CA LEU A 87 -12.96 -10.83 -6.47
C LEU A 87 -14.05 -11.52 -5.64
N ASP A 88 -13.69 -12.09 -4.49
CA ASP A 88 -14.65 -12.74 -3.59
C ASP A 88 -15.68 -11.74 -3.06
N SER A 89 -15.22 -10.56 -2.64
CA SER A 89 -16.08 -9.49 -2.15
C SER A 89 -17.00 -8.94 -3.25
N PHE A 90 -16.52 -8.91 -4.50
CA PHE A 90 -17.31 -8.42 -5.62
C PHE A 90 -18.53 -9.30 -5.92
N ARG A 91 -18.51 -10.60 -5.56
CA ARG A 91 -19.70 -11.46 -5.64
C ARG A 91 -20.85 -10.94 -4.77
N ILE A 92 -20.54 -10.37 -3.61
CA ILE A 92 -21.53 -9.78 -2.69
C ILE A 92 -22.13 -8.52 -3.32
N VAL A 93 -21.30 -7.70 -3.99
CA VAL A 93 -21.75 -6.50 -4.70
C VAL A 93 -22.68 -6.87 -5.85
N LEU A 94 -22.31 -7.86 -6.68
CA LEU A 94 -23.12 -8.31 -7.82
C LEU A 94 -24.51 -8.83 -7.40
N ALA A 95 -24.63 -9.41 -6.20
CA ALA A 95 -25.92 -9.87 -5.70
C ALA A 95 -26.93 -8.74 -5.46
N GLN A 96 -26.45 -7.53 -5.14
CA GLN A 96 -27.28 -6.35 -4.88
C GLN A 96 -27.31 -5.37 -6.07
N HIS A 97 -26.25 -5.37 -6.88
CA HIS A 97 -26.08 -4.52 -8.04
C HIS A 97 -25.60 -5.37 -9.24
N PRO A 98 -26.51 -6.06 -9.94
CA PRO A 98 -26.15 -6.94 -11.05
C PRO A 98 -25.49 -6.22 -12.23
N ASP A 99 -25.66 -4.91 -12.34
CA ASP A 99 -25.07 -4.03 -13.34
C ASP A 99 -23.74 -3.38 -12.89
N ALA A 100 -23.18 -3.80 -11.76
CA ALA A 100 -21.86 -3.35 -11.33
C ALA A 100 -20.75 -4.01 -12.16
N HIS A 101 -19.65 -3.26 -12.38
CA HIS A 101 -18.50 -3.73 -13.15
C HIS A 101 -17.22 -3.59 -12.34
N LEU A 102 -16.39 -4.63 -12.33
CA LEU A 102 -15.04 -4.60 -11.74
C LEU A 102 -14.01 -4.62 -12.87
N GLN A 103 -13.15 -3.60 -12.92
CA GLN A 103 -12.02 -3.55 -13.84
C GLN A 103 -10.71 -3.70 -13.06
N LEU A 104 -9.89 -4.67 -13.47
CA LEU A 104 -8.56 -4.92 -12.90
C LEU A 104 -7.51 -4.52 -13.93
N ILE A 105 -6.62 -3.59 -13.58
CA ILE A 105 -5.57 -3.09 -14.46
C ILE A 105 -4.21 -3.32 -13.82
N GLY A 106 -3.32 -4.03 -14.53
CA GLY A 106 -1.93 -4.15 -14.17
C GLY A 106 -1.31 -5.45 -14.67
N PRO A 107 0.01 -5.61 -14.51
CA PRO A 107 0.72 -6.78 -14.99
C PRO A 107 0.41 -8.02 -14.13
N ILE A 108 0.35 -9.18 -14.79
CA ILE A 108 0.19 -10.52 -14.18
C ILE A 108 1.56 -11.19 -14.00
N ASN A 109 2.57 -10.77 -14.77
CA ASN A 109 3.94 -11.30 -14.73
C ASN A 109 4.94 -10.18 -14.44
N VAL A 110 6.07 -10.53 -13.81
CA VAL A 110 7.29 -9.70 -13.87
C VAL A 110 7.93 -9.99 -15.23
N VAL A 111 8.13 -8.96 -16.06
CA VAL A 111 9.14 -9.05 -17.13
C VAL A 111 10.48 -9.25 -16.40
N PRO A 112 11.36 -10.18 -16.86
CA PRO A 112 12.60 -10.53 -16.16
C PRO A 112 13.46 -9.31 -15.80
#